data_AF-A0AAD0PX84-F1
#
_entry.id   AF-A0AAD0PX84-F1
#
_cell.length_a   1.000
_cell.length_b   1.000
_cell.length_c   1.000
_cell.angle_alpha   90.00
_cell.angle_beta   90.00
_cell.angle_gamma   90.00
#
_symmetry.space_group_name_H-M   'P 1'
#
loop_
_entity.id
_entity.type
_entity.pdbx_description
1 polymer ?
#
loop_
_entity_poly.entity_id
_entity_poly.type
_entity_poly.pdbx_seq_one_letter_code
_entity_poly.pdbx_strand_id
1 'polypeptide(L)'
;MAQPGASDWRKRLLDQDRVLNLYRPQTKERRIFCYWKKGQGFQKTGYLDGIWLLRDATYKKQSFIDANLFDVLFIIQQWLTIEGRNPEIQVLSGYRTPEHNFRLEGAAKQSLHMQGKACDIHVPGVTTKLLAAMSMMIAAGGVGIYQDRGFIHVDTGKIRTWRG
;
A
#
# COMPACT_ATOMS: atom_id res chain seq x y z
N MET A 1 9.13 -27.14 -16.32
CA MET A 1 8.77 -27.98 -15.16
C MET A 1 8.76 -27.10 -13.93
N ALA A 2 7.62 -26.93 -13.26
CA ALA A 2 7.53 -26.14 -12.03
C ALA A 2 8.03 -27.01 -10.87
N GLN A 3 8.97 -26.48 -10.08
CA GLN A 3 9.48 -27.14 -8.88
C GLN A 3 8.34 -27.26 -7.83
N PRO A 4 8.00 -28.46 -7.34
CA PRO A 4 7.03 -28.64 -6.27
C PRO A 4 7.72 -28.39 -4.92
N GLY A 5 7.23 -27.43 -4.11
CA GLY A 5 7.58 -27.38 -2.68
C GLY A 5 7.83 -26.01 -2.03
N ALA A 6 7.92 -24.89 -2.76
CA ALA A 6 7.94 -23.58 -2.11
C ALA A 6 6.50 -23.19 -1.74
N SER A 7 6.10 -23.41 -0.48
CA SER A 7 4.85 -22.84 0.03
C SER A 7 4.85 -21.34 -0.28
N ASP A 8 3.79 -20.82 -0.90
CA ASP A 8 3.66 -19.39 -1.20
C ASP A 8 3.94 -18.58 0.06
N TRP A 9 5.12 -17.97 0.14
CA TRP A 9 5.63 -17.32 1.36
C TRP A 9 4.69 -16.20 1.80
N ARG A 10 3.93 -15.61 0.86
CA ARG A 10 2.91 -14.62 1.14
C ARG A 10 1.77 -15.21 1.96
N LYS A 11 1.30 -16.42 1.61
CA LYS A 11 0.26 -17.11 2.39
C LYS A 11 0.71 -17.35 3.82
N ARG A 12 1.95 -17.79 4.01
CA ARG A 12 2.52 -17.99 5.36
C ARG A 12 2.62 -16.67 6.12
N LEU A 13 3.08 -15.59 5.47
CA LEU A 13 3.19 -14.27 6.08
C LEU A 13 1.83 -13.65 6.40
N LEU A 14 0.79 -13.96 5.60
CA LEU A 14 -0.57 -13.46 5.77
C LEU A 14 -1.43 -14.33 6.70
N ASP A 15 -0.95 -15.50 7.14
CA ASP A 15 -1.64 -16.41 8.06
C ASP A 15 -1.44 -16.02 9.54
N GLN A 16 -1.70 -14.75 9.84
CA GLN A 16 -1.61 -14.12 11.15
C GLN A 16 -2.50 -12.89 11.21
N ASP A 17 -2.70 -12.34 12.41
CA ASP A 17 -3.38 -11.05 12.56
C ASP A 17 -2.66 -9.96 11.77
N ARG A 18 -3.42 -9.24 10.95
CA ARG A 18 -2.88 -8.25 10.02
C ARG A 18 -3.16 -6.86 10.57
N VAL A 19 -2.15 -6.32 11.25
CA VAL A 19 -2.16 -4.99 11.86
C VAL A 19 -1.28 -4.05 11.06
N LEU A 20 -1.85 -2.94 10.62
CA LEU A 20 -1.15 -1.87 9.93
C LEU A 20 -0.95 -0.68 10.87
N ASN A 21 0.25 -0.12 10.87
CA ASN A 21 0.60 1.14 11.51
C ASN A 21 1.07 2.11 10.43
N LEU A 22 0.18 3.02 10.04
CA LEU A 22 0.39 3.90 8.91
C LEU A 22 0.31 5.36 9.36
N TYR A 23 1.15 6.20 8.76
CA TYR A 23 1.16 7.64 8.98
C TYR A 23 0.78 8.38 7.70
N ARG A 24 -0.04 9.43 7.81
CA ARG A 24 -0.45 10.31 6.70
C ARG A 24 0.13 11.71 6.94
N PRO A 25 1.30 12.06 6.36
CA PRO A 25 1.95 13.35 6.62
C PRO A 25 1.06 14.57 6.34
N GLN A 26 0.28 14.53 5.25
CA GLN A 26 -0.62 15.61 4.84
C GLN A 26 -1.62 16.01 5.93
N THR A 27 -2.17 15.03 6.66
CA THR A 27 -3.19 15.27 7.71
C THR A 27 -2.63 15.12 9.13
N LYS A 28 -1.37 14.70 9.26
CA LYS A 28 -0.71 14.32 10.52
C LYS A 28 -1.41 13.18 11.27
N GLU A 29 -2.27 12.42 10.59
CA GLU A 29 -2.97 11.30 11.19
C GLU A 29 -2.07 10.07 11.23
N ARG A 30 -2.06 9.37 12.36
CA ARG A 30 -1.53 8.01 12.48
C ARG A 30 -2.68 7.08 12.84
N ARG A 31 -2.76 5.91 12.21
CA ARG A 31 -3.70 4.85 12.59
C ARG A 31 -2.99 3.52 12.73
N ILE A 32 -3.26 2.86 13.85
CA ILE A 32 -2.89 1.47 14.11
C ILE A 32 -4.19 0.67 14.09
N PHE A 33 -4.35 -0.20 13.11
CA PHE A 33 -5.62 -0.91 12.92
C PHE A 33 -5.40 -2.34 12.45
N CYS A 34 -6.21 -3.25 13.00
CA CYS A 34 -6.29 -4.63 12.55
C CYS A 34 -7.41 -4.75 11.53
N TYR A 35 -7.10 -5.05 10.26
CA TYR A 35 -8.12 -5.20 9.21
C TYR A 35 -8.52 -6.67 8.98
N TRP A 36 -7.72 -7.62 9.46
CA TRP A 36 -8.00 -9.06 9.38
C TRP A 36 -7.42 -9.79 10.59
N LYS A 37 -8.19 -10.70 11.18
CA LYS A 37 -7.75 -11.56 12.30
C LYS A 37 -7.80 -13.03 11.93
N LYS A 38 -6.79 -13.77 12.39
CA LYS A 38 -6.72 -15.22 12.18
C LYS A 38 -7.90 -15.90 12.87
N GLY A 39 -8.60 -16.75 12.13
CA GLY A 39 -9.79 -17.47 12.60
C GLY A 39 -11.07 -16.62 12.70
N GLN A 40 -11.01 -15.29 12.53
CA GLN A 40 -12.18 -14.41 12.59
C GLN A 40 -12.46 -13.68 11.27
N GLY A 41 -11.47 -13.53 10.39
CA GLY A 41 -11.62 -12.86 9.11
C GLY A 41 -11.56 -11.33 9.22
N PHE A 42 -12.22 -10.65 8.28
CA PHE A 42 -12.18 -9.19 8.17
C PHE A 42 -12.75 -8.48 9.39
N GLN A 43 -12.01 -7.48 9.86
CA GLN A 43 -12.39 -6.65 11.00
C GLN A 43 -12.97 -5.35 10.49
N LYS A 44 -14.29 -5.18 10.60
CA LYS A 44 -15.02 -4.02 10.06
C LYS A 44 -14.45 -2.69 10.55
N THR A 45 -14.17 -2.55 11.85
CA THR A 45 -13.66 -1.30 12.44
C THR A 45 -12.29 -0.94 11.88
N GLY A 46 -11.34 -1.88 11.86
CA GLY A 46 -10.02 -1.61 11.31
C GLY A 46 -10.02 -1.41 9.79
N TYR A 47 -10.90 -2.10 9.05
CA TYR A 47 -11.09 -1.82 7.62
C TYR A 47 -11.56 -0.38 7.38
N LEU A 48 -12.49 0.13 8.19
CA LEU A 48 -12.95 1.52 8.12
C LEU A 48 -11.85 2.52 8.52
N ASP A 49 -11.00 2.20 9.49
CA ASP A 49 -9.82 3.01 9.83
C ASP A 49 -8.85 3.13 8.66
N GLY A 50 -8.59 2.01 7.96
CA GLY A 50 -7.77 1.98 6.76
C GLY A 50 -8.35 2.81 5.63
N ILE A 51 -9.66 2.66 5.36
CA ILE A 51 -10.38 3.50 4.38
C ILE A 51 -10.23 4.98 4.70
N TRP A 52 -10.41 5.35 5.97
CA TRP A 52 -10.29 6.74 6.38
C TRP A 52 -8.87 7.26 6.16
N LEU A 53 -7.84 6.50 6.54
CA LEU A 53 -6.45 6.96 6.37
C LEU A 53 -6.05 7.10 4.89
N LEU A 54 -6.50 6.17 4.05
CA LEU A 54 -6.21 6.16 2.61
C LEU A 54 -7.18 7.03 1.79
N ARG A 55 -8.11 7.75 2.42
CA ARG A 55 -9.03 8.65 1.72
C ARG A 55 -8.31 9.71 0.90
N ASP A 56 -9.09 10.34 0.02
CA ASP A 56 -8.68 11.59 -0.59
C ASP A 56 -8.74 12.69 0.48
N ALA A 57 -7.59 13.01 1.06
CA ALA A 57 -7.52 13.99 2.15
C ALA A 57 -7.76 15.42 1.67
N THR A 58 -7.45 15.73 0.40
CA THR A 58 -7.65 17.06 -0.18
C THR A 58 -9.14 17.34 -0.35
N TYR A 59 -9.89 16.35 -0.84
CA TYR A 59 -11.35 16.47 -1.05
C TYR A 59 -12.18 15.94 0.13
N LYS A 60 -11.53 15.39 1.15
CA LYS A 60 -12.16 14.74 2.31
C LYS A 60 -13.18 13.68 1.93
N LYS A 61 -12.94 12.97 0.82
CA LYS A 61 -13.82 11.90 0.32
C LYS A 61 -13.13 10.56 0.43
N GLN A 62 -13.86 9.59 0.96
CA GLN A 62 -13.41 8.20 1.02
C GLN A 62 -14.13 7.35 -0.02
N SER A 63 -13.53 6.21 -0.34
CA SER A 63 -14.13 5.14 -1.14
C SER A 63 -13.67 3.80 -0.58
N PHE A 64 -14.25 2.70 -1.06
CA PHE A 64 -13.75 1.38 -0.73
C PHE A 64 -12.29 1.23 -1.16
N ILE A 65 -11.51 0.56 -0.31
CA ILE A 65 -10.12 0.20 -0.60
C ILE A 65 -10.04 -1.30 -0.80
N ASP A 66 -9.34 -1.74 -1.84
CA ASP A 66 -9.09 -3.16 -2.09
C ASP A 66 -8.32 -3.76 -0.91
N ALA A 67 -8.86 -4.83 -0.32
CA ALA A 67 -8.21 -5.53 0.80
C ALA A 67 -6.81 -6.04 0.43
N ASN A 68 -6.58 -6.39 -0.85
CA ASN A 68 -5.26 -6.81 -1.31
C ASN A 68 -4.23 -5.66 -1.23
N LEU A 69 -4.66 -4.40 -1.28
CA LEU A 69 -3.76 -3.26 -1.10
C LEU A 69 -3.28 -3.18 0.35
N PHE A 70 -4.15 -3.48 1.32
CA PHE A 70 -3.74 -3.62 2.71
C PHE A 70 -2.76 -4.78 2.91
N ASP A 71 -2.97 -5.91 2.22
CA ASP A 71 -2.01 -7.03 2.25
C ASP A 71 -0.64 -6.62 1.69
N VAL A 72 -0.59 -5.84 0.59
CA VAL A 72 0.68 -5.29 0.06
C VAL A 72 1.38 -4.43 1.11
N LEU A 73 0.68 -3.47 1.70
CA LEU A 73 1.24 -2.58 2.73
C LEU A 73 1.68 -3.37 3.97
N PHE A 74 0.92 -4.39 4.36
CA PHE A 74 1.25 -5.24 5.49
C PHE A 74 2.53 -6.04 5.23
N ILE A 75 2.68 -6.63 4.04
CA ILE A 75 3.89 -7.36 3.66
C ILE A 75 5.12 -6.43 3.67
N ILE A 76 4.98 -5.19 3.19
CA ILE A 76 6.04 -4.16 3.28
C ILE A 76 6.41 -3.89 4.74
N GLN A 77 5.42 -3.67 5.60
CA GLN A 77 5.64 -3.42 7.03
C GLN A 77 6.33 -4.59 7.74
N GLN A 78 5.95 -5.83 7.40
CA GLN A 78 6.58 -7.03 7.95
C GLN A 78 8.03 -7.15 7.49
N TRP A 79 8.31 -6.91 6.22
CA TRP A 79 9.69 -6.89 5.72
C TRP A 79 10.55 -5.84 6.43
N LEU A 80 10.04 -4.62 6.62
CA LEU A 80 10.74 -3.59 7.39
C LEU A 80 11.09 -4.08 8.80
N THR A 81 10.13 -4.71 9.47
CA THR A 81 10.32 -5.28 10.82
C THR A 81 11.38 -6.37 10.83
N ILE A 82 11.32 -7.32 9.89
CA ILE A 82 12.26 -8.45 9.78
C ILE A 82 13.68 -7.96 9.51
N GLU A 83 13.84 -6.91 8.70
CA GLU A 83 15.13 -6.30 8.39
C GLU A 83 15.66 -5.37 9.51
N GLY A 84 14.97 -5.30 10.66
CA GLY A 84 15.37 -4.42 11.77
C GLY A 84 15.25 -2.92 11.45
N ARG A 85 14.39 -2.55 10.49
CA ARG A 85 14.14 -1.17 10.07
C ARG A 85 12.93 -0.61 10.81
N ASN A 86 12.84 0.73 10.87
CA ASN A 86 11.62 1.38 11.34
C ASN A 86 10.45 1.02 10.40
N PRO A 87 9.37 0.38 10.89
CA PRO A 87 8.25 -0.06 10.05
C PRO A 87 7.26 1.05 9.70
N GLU A 88 7.56 2.32 10.01
CA GLU A 88 6.71 3.45 9.64
C GLU A 88 6.61 3.59 8.12
N ILE A 89 5.42 3.29 7.60
CA ILE A 89 5.03 3.61 6.22
C ILE A 89 4.27 4.93 6.22
N GLN A 90 4.77 5.89 5.44
CA GLN A 90 4.11 7.16 5.19
C GLN A 90 3.27 7.05 3.92
N VAL A 91 1.95 7.15 4.05
CA VAL A 91 1.00 7.20 2.94
C VAL A 91 0.95 8.62 2.41
N LEU A 92 1.43 8.84 1.20
CA LEU A 92 1.36 10.16 0.55
C LEU A 92 0.05 10.33 -0.20
N SER A 93 -0.43 9.26 -0.83
CA SER A 93 -1.70 9.27 -1.58
C SER A 93 -2.32 7.87 -1.57
N GLY A 94 -3.62 7.78 -1.29
CA GLY A 94 -4.41 6.55 -1.38
C GLY A 94 -5.48 6.69 -2.46
N TYR A 95 -6.75 6.56 -2.10
CA TYR A 95 -7.85 6.91 -2.98
C TYR A 95 -7.75 8.37 -3.45
N ARG A 96 -8.06 8.60 -4.73
CA ARG A 96 -8.21 9.94 -5.33
C ARG A 96 -9.60 10.05 -5.93
N THR A 97 -10.27 11.17 -5.69
CA THR A 97 -11.51 11.45 -6.43
C THR A 97 -11.18 11.71 -7.91
N PRO A 98 -12.15 11.53 -8.84
CA PRO A 98 -11.95 11.88 -10.24
C PRO A 98 -11.46 13.31 -10.44
N GLU A 99 -11.99 14.26 -9.67
CA GLU A 99 -11.64 15.67 -9.76
C GLU A 99 -10.21 15.94 -9.29
N HIS A 100 -9.76 15.26 -8.22
CA HIS A 100 -8.38 15.35 -7.77
C HIS A 100 -7.43 14.76 -8.82
N ASN A 101 -7.70 13.55 -9.30
CA ASN A 101 -6.84 12.87 -10.26
C ASN A 101 -6.69 13.68 -11.56
N PHE A 102 -7.76 14.31 -12.04
CA PHE A 102 -7.72 15.15 -13.24
C PHE A 102 -6.83 16.40 -13.10
N ARG A 103 -6.67 16.93 -11.89
CA ARG A 103 -5.83 18.12 -11.62
C ARG A 103 -4.35 17.81 -11.48
N LEU A 104 -3.98 16.54 -11.30
CA LEU A 104 -2.59 16.14 -11.13
C LEU A 104 -1.93 15.96 -12.50
N GLU A 105 -0.89 16.75 -12.74
CA GLU A 105 -0.07 16.62 -13.94
C GLU A 105 0.55 15.21 -14.03
N GLY A 106 0.42 14.59 -15.21
CA GLY A 106 0.93 13.24 -15.47
C GLY A 106 0.11 12.09 -14.88
N ALA A 107 -1.00 12.36 -14.19
CA ALA A 107 -1.88 11.30 -13.68
C ALA A 107 -2.63 10.59 -14.82
N ALA A 108 -2.65 9.26 -14.78
CA ALA A 108 -3.37 8.46 -15.76
C ALA A 108 -4.90 8.69 -15.63
N LYS A 109 -5.60 8.81 -16.78
CA LYS A 109 -7.07 8.97 -16.82
C LYS A 109 -7.83 7.84 -16.13
N GLN A 110 -7.29 6.62 -16.15
CA GLN A 110 -7.85 5.44 -15.50
C GLN A 110 -6.95 4.97 -14.35
N SER A 111 -6.51 5.91 -13.51
CA SER A 111 -5.64 5.64 -12.38
C SER A 111 -6.28 4.66 -11.38
N LEU A 112 -5.49 3.69 -10.90
CA LEU A 112 -5.94 2.75 -9.87
C LEU A 112 -6.16 3.40 -8.50
N HIS A 113 -5.63 4.60 -8.28
CA HIS A 113 -5.99 5.42 -7.11
C HIS A 113 -7.50 5.73 -7.09
N MET A 114 -8.11 5.99 -8.24
CA MET A 114 -9.55 6.26 -8.32
C MET A 114 -10.41 5.02 -8.05
N GLN A 115 -9.81 3.83 -8.08
CA GLN A 115 -10.49 2.56 -7.80
C GLN A 115 -10.21 2.04 -6.39
N GLY A 116 -9.47 2.79 -5.56
CA GLY A 116 -9.04 2.33 -4.23
C GLY A 116 -8.06 1.16 -4.27
N LYS A 117 -7.30 1.04 -5.37
CA LYS A 117 -6.39 -0.08 -5.67
C LYS A 117 -4.92 0.30 -5.70
N ALA A 118 -4.59 1.54 -5.34
CA ALA A 118 -3.22 2.03 -5.36
C ALA A 118 -2.89 2.93 -4.17
N CYS A 119 -1.61 2.94 -3.80
CA CYS A 119 -1.05 3.75 -2.74
C CYS A 119 0.33 4.29 -3.17
N ASP A 120 0.55 5.58 -2.97
CA ASP A 120 1.88 6.18 -3.06
C ASP A 120 2.46 6.26 -1.65
N ILE A 121 3.64 5.66 -1.45
CA ILE A 121 4.24 5.49 -0.14
C ILE A 121 5.70 5.96 -0.09
N HIS A 122 6.07 6.49 1.07
CA HIS A 122 7.44 6.79 1.47
C HIS A 122 7.76 6.04 2.77
N VAL A 123 9.01 5.58 2.90
CA VAL A 123 9.49 4.94 4.14
C VAL A 123 10.79 5.64 4.55
N PRO A 124 10.80 6.40 5.65
CA PRO A 124 11.99 7.08 6.12
C PRO A 124 13.17 6.12 6.33
N GLY A 125 14.35 6.49 5.83
CA GLY A 125 15.56 5.67 5.94
C GLY A 125 15.62 4.48 4.97
N VAL A 126 14.66 4.35 4.04
CA VAL A 126 14.69 3.34 2.97
C VAL A 126 14.69 4.03 1.62
N THR A 127 15.67 3.69 0.77
CA THR A 127 15.74 4.26 -0.59
C THR A 127 14.55 3.78 -1.43
N THR A 128 14.05 4.64 -2.32
CA THR A 128 12.97 4.28 -3.26
C THR A 128 13.32 3.05 -4.09
N LYS A 129 14.60 2.91 -4.48
CA LYS A 129 15.10 1.74 -5.21
C LYS A 129 14.96 0.44 -4.40
N LEU A 130 15.35 0.44 -3.13
CA LEU A 130 15.24 -0.74 -2.27
C LEU A 130 13.77 -1.06 -1.99
N LEU A 131 12.97 -0.04 -1.67
CA LEU A 131 11.53 -0.20 -1.41
C LEU A 131 10.79 -0.75 -2.63
N ALA A 132 11.11 -0.26 -3.83
CA ALA A 132 10.57 -0.76 -5.09
C ALA A 132 11.01 -2.20 -5.38
N ALA A 133 12.30 -2.52 -5.19
CA ALA A 133 12.82 -3.87 -5.39
C ALA A 133 12.07 -4.90 -4.53
N MET A 134 11.87 -4.59 -3.26
CA MET A 134 11.08 -5.43 -2.36
C MET A 134 9.62 -5.51 -2.82
N SER A 135 8.99 -4.37 -3.16
CA SER A 135 7.58 -4.34 -3.57
C SER A 135 7.33 -5.15 -4.84
N MET A 136 8.30 -5.21 -5.76
CA MET A 136 8.25 -6.06 -6.95
C MET A 136 8.28 -7.56 -6.60
N MET A 137 9.01 -7.98 -5.54
CA MET A 137 9.01 -9.38 -5.10
C MET A 137 7.64 -9.83 -4.55
N ILE A 138 6.85 -8.88 -4.02
CA ILE A 138 5.46 -9.16 -3.62
C ILE A 138 4.63 -9.56 -4.85
N ALA A 139 4.93 -9.06 -6.05
CA ALA A 139 4.24 -9.43 -7.30
C ALA A 139 2.70 -9.39 -7.22
N ALA A 140 2.16 -8.44 -6.44
CA ALA A 140 0.71 -8.27 -6.24
C ALA A 140 0.08 -7.30 -7.24
N GLY A 141 0.90 -6.54 -7.97
CA GLY A 141 0.46 -5.60 -9.00
C GLY A 141 1.58 -4.67 -9.44
N GLY A 142 1.24 -3.45 -9.84
CA GLY A 142 2.17 -2.47 -10.39
C GLY A 142 3.06 -1.80 -9.35
N VAL A 143 4.30 -1.49 -9.73
CA VAL A 143 5.26 -0.71 -8.94
C VAL A 143 5.80 0.46 -9.76
N GLY A 144 5.50 1.70 -9.36
CA GLY A 144 6.05 2.91 -9.97
C GLY A 144 7.17 3.50 -9.11
N ILE A 145 8.26 3.94 -9.72
CA ILE A 145 9.42 4.48 -9.01
C ILE A 145 9.53 5.99 -9.30
N TYR A 146 9.34 6.82 -8.28
CA TYR A 146 9.42 8.29 -8.37
C TYR A 146 10.58 8.79 -7.51
N GLN A 147 11.80 8.49 -7.96
CA GLN A 147 13.01 8.73 -7.17
C GLN A 147 13.20 10.20 -6.81
N ASP A 148 12.99 11.11 -7.77
CA ASP A 148 13.16 12.55 -7.58
C ASP A 148 12.10 13.16 -6.66
N ARG A 149 10.96 12.46 -6.49
CA ARG A 149 9.88 12.83 -5.57
C ARG A 149 9.92 12.05 -4.25
N GLY A 150 10.87 11.12 -4.10
CA GLY A 150 11.12 10.39 -2.85
C GLY A 150 10.10 9.30 -2.50
N PHE A 151 9.27 8.82 -3.43
CA PHE A 151 8.25 7.81 -3.13
C PHE A 151 8.18 6.69 -4.17
N ILE A 152 7.46 5.63 -3.83
CA ILE A 152 7.04 4.60 -4.80
C ILE A 152 5.51 4.52 -4.87
N HIS A 153 5.01 4.11 -6.02
CA HIS A 153 3.63 3.73 -6.22
C HIS A 153 3.52 2.21 -6.12
N VAL A 154 2.51 1.70 -5.42
CA VAL A 154 2.13 0.29 -5.41
C VAL A 154 0.64 0.13 -5.71
N ASP A 155 0.28 -0.86 -6.52
CA ASP A 155 -1.11 -1.16 -6.85
C ASP A 155 -1.42 -2.67 -6.88
N THR A 156 -2.71 -3.01 -6.94
CA THR A 156 -3.23 -4.39 -7.05
C THR A 156 -3.74 -4.73 -8.46
N GLY A 157 -3.27 -4.01 -9.48
CA GLY A 157 -3.59 -4.23 -10.88
C GLY A 157 -2.67 -5.23 -11.57
N LYS A 158 -2.41 -5.02 -12.87
CA LYS A 158 -1.47 -5.86 -13.62
C LYS A 158 -0.05 -5.66 -13.11
N ILE A 159 0.70 -6.75 -12.95
CA ILE A 159 2.13 -6.72 -12.63
C ILE A 159 2.86 -5.97 -13.73
N ARG A 160 3.53 -4.87 -13.35
CA ARG A 160 4.31 -4.01 -14.23
C ARG A 160 5.19 -3.09 -13.38
N THR A 161 6.23 -2.56 -13.98
CA THR A 161 7.10 -1.58 -13.33
C THR A 161 7.34 -0.41 -14.28
N TRP A 162 7.38 0.80 -13.73
CA TRP A 162 7.70 2.01 -14.50
C TRP A 162 8.49 3.01 -13.65
N ARG A 163 9.05 4.00 -14.33
CA ARG A 163 9.68 5.17 -13.72
C ARG A 163 8.89 6.40 -14.14
N GLY A 164 8.72 7.35 -13.24
CA GLY A 164 8.03 8.62 -13.52
C GLY A 164 8.66 9.78 -12.78
#